data_AF-A0A7L4D2U7-F1
#
_entry.id   AF-A0A7L4D2U7-F1
#
_cell.length_a   1.000
_cell.length_b   1.000
_cell.length_c   1.000
_cell.angle_alpha   90.00
_cell.angle_beta   90.00
_cell.angle_gamma   90.00
#
_symmetry.space_group_name_H-M   'P 1'
#
loop_
_entity.id
_entity.type
_entity.pdbx_description
1 polymer ?
#
loop_
_entity_poly.entity_id
_entity_poly.type
_entity_poly.pdbx_seq_one_letter_code
_entity_poly.pdbx_strand_id
1 'polypeptide(L)'
;IFLFFFFSKILFSESIPMKSLSCYNDYNSQVTCTWMEHSEAHALIGMTLYRRNNILVENNKMLCKRQTENDLPEAPESYVHWVCCTTTNKFGIGVDDIYSFKPNKMLQAELKVDLLKNGK
;
A
#
# COMPACT_ATOMS: atom_id res chain seq x y z
N ILE A 1 8.72 -22.63 -23.16
CA ILE A 1 9.76 -21.59 -22.92
C ILE A 1 9.17 -20.18 -23.00
N PHE A 2 8.49 -19.77 -24.09
CA PHE A 2 7.81 -18.47 -24.17
C PHE A 2 6.75 -18.22 -23.08
N LEU A 3 5.92 -19.22 -22.78
CA LEU A 3 4.91 -19.14 -21.69
C LEU A 3 5.55 -18.95 -20.31
N PHE A 4 6.74 -19.52 -20.08
CA PHE A 4 7.44 -19.41 -18.80
C PHE A 4 7.89 -17.96 -18.54
N PHE A 5 8.39 -17.26 -19.57
CA PHE A 5 8.77 -15.84 -19.47
C PHE A 5 7.59 -14.89 -19.23
N PHE A 6 6.39 -15.20 -19.74
CA PHE A 6 5.17 -14.42 -19.44
C PHE A 6 4.77 -14.55 -17.97
N PHE A 7 4.78 -15.77 -17.42
CA PHE A 7 4.51 -15.98 -16.00
C PHE A 7 5.65 -15.45 -15.10
N SER A 8 6.91 -15.46 -15.56
CA SER A 8 8.02 -14.81 -14.86
C SER A 8 7.94 -13.28 -14.83
N LYS A 9 7.16 -12.61 -15.69
CA LYS A 9 6.84 -11.18 -15.54
C LYS A 9 5.66 -10.90 -14.60
N ILE A 10 4.89 -11.93 -14.27
CA ILE A 10 3.97 -11.95 -13.12
C ILE A 10 4.77 -12.22 -11.82
N LEU A 11 6.11 -12.09 -11.86
CA LEU A 11 6.93 -11.93 -10.67
C LEU A 11 6.73 -10.49 -10.16
N PHE A 12 5.75 -10.33 -9.25
CA PHE A 12 5.53 -9.15 -8.39
C PHE A 12 6.07 -7.82 -8.96
N SER A 13 5.42 -7.27 -10.00
CA SER A 13 5.57 -5.84 -10.24
C SER A 13 5.05 -5.15 -8.99
N GLU A 14 5.96 -4.55 -8.22
CA GLU A 14 5.62 -3.86 -6.99
C GLU A 14 4.51 -2.84 -7.27
N SER A 15 3.47 -2.86 -6.43
CA SER A 15 2.29 -2.02 -6.61
C SER A 15 2.69 -0.55 -6.50
N ILE A 16 1.92 0.35 -7.12
CA ILE A 16 2.21 1.79 -7.07
C ILE A 16 2.31 2.31 -5.62
N PRO A 17 1.42 1.92 -4.68
CA PRO A 17 1.58 2.28 -3.27
C PRO A 17 2.94 1.89 -2.70
N MET A 18 3.45 0.70 -3.03
CA MET A 18 4.72 0.24 -2.50
C MET A 18 5.92 0.90 -3.20
N LYS A 19 5.90 1.02 -4.54
CA LYS A 19 6.94 1.73 -5.31
C LYS A 19 7.10 3.19 -4.92
N SER A 20 6.00 3.85 -4.55
CA SER A 20 5.98 5.28 -4.18
C SER A 20 6.14 5.52 -2.68
N LEU A 21 6.18 4.47 -1.85
CA LEU A 21 6.31 4.61 -0.42
C LEU A 21 7.70 5.14 -0.06
N SER A 22 7.73 6.29 0.59
CA SER A 22 8.94 6.88 1.16
C SER A 22 8.67 7.29 2.60
N CYS A 23 9.51 6.84 3.53
CA CYS A 23 9.36 7.12 4.94
C CYS A 23 10.63 7.74 5.51
N TYR A 24 10.46 8.76 6.33
CA TYR A 24 11.52 9.41 7.07
C TYR A 24 11.06 9.63 8.51
N ASN A 25 12.00 9.81 9.42
CA ASN A 25 11.72 10.02 10.83
C ASN A 25 12.61 11.12 11.40
N ASP A 26 12.13 11.76 12.46
CA ASP A 26 12.85 12.83 13.17
C ASP A 26 13.82 12.29 14.24
N TYR A 27 13.92 10.95 14.37
CA TYR A 27 14.67 10.22 15.40
C TYR A 27 14.34 10.62 16.85
N ASN A 28 13.20 11.28 17.07
CA ASN A 28 12.81 11.85 18.36
C ASN A 28 11.41 11.39 18.74
N SER A 29 10.42 11.64 17.89
CA SER A 29 9.01 11.44 18.22
C SER A 29 8.11 11.00 17.08
N GLN A 30 8.53 11.13 15.82
CA GLN A 30 7.65 11.03 14.66
C GLN A 30 8.28 10.27 13.50
N VAL A 31 7.43 9.48 12.84
CA VAL A 31 7.70 8.91 11.52
C VAL A 31 6.65 9.44 10.55
N THR A 32 7.11 9.93 9.41
CA THR A 32 6.28 10.44 8.32
C THR A 32 6.55 9.64 7.07
N CYS A 33 5.49 9.15 6.45
CA CYS A 33 5.53 8.41 5.20
C CYS A 33 4.69 9.12 4.15
N THR A 34 5.17 9.15 2.92
CA THR A 34 4.43 9.58 1.75
C THR A 34 4.25 8.41 0.80
N TRP A 35 3.09 8.30 0.16
CA TRP A 35 2.84 7.30 -0.88
C TRP A 35 1.74 7.77 -1.82
N MET A 36 1.59 7.07 -2.93
CA MET A 36 0.61 7.39 -3.97
C MET A 36 -0.17 6.16 -4.44
N GLU A 37 -1.38 6.38 -4.92
CA GLU A 37 -2.17 5.36 -5.61
C GLU A 37 -3.02 5.97 -6.71
N HIS A 38 -3.49 5.15 -7.65
CA HIS A 38 -4.46 5.60 -8.63
C HIS A 38 -5.80 5.97 -7.98
N SER A 39 -6.39 7.08 -8.41
CA SER A 39 -7.71 7.53 -7.95
C SER A 39 -8.80 6.47 -8.18
N GLU A 40 -8.77 5.78 -9.32
CA GLU A 40 -9.69 4.67 -9.64
C GLU A 40 -9.52 3.48 -8.69
N ALA A 41 -8.28 3.10 -8.39
CA ALA A 41 -7.98 2.02 -7.46
C ALA A 41 -8.42 2.38 -6.02
N HIS A 42 -8.22 3.64 -5.63
CA HIS A 42 -8.69 4.14 -4.35
C HIS A 42 -10.22 4.05 -4.24
N ALA A 43 -10.95 4.50 -5.26
CA ALA A 43 -12.41 4.44 -5.29
C ALA A 43 -12.94 3.00 -5.22
N LEU A 44 -12.23 2.04 -5.82
CA LEU A 44 -12.63 0.64 -5.81
C LEU A 44 -12.43 -0.03 -4.45
N ILE A 45 -11.25 0.11 -3.83
CA ILE A 45 -10.91 -0.66 -2.62
C ILE A 45 -10.31 0.17 -1.49
N GLY A 46 -9.52 1.19 -1.82
CA GLY A 46 -8.77 1.99 -0.87
C GLY A 46 -7.76 1.16 -0.06
N MET A 47 -6.57 1.72 0.16
CA MET A 47 -5.53 1.05 0.93
C MET A 47 -5.26 1.79 2.24
N THR A 48 -4.89 1.05 3.28
CA THR A 48 -4.39 1.58 4.54
C THR A 48 -2.94 1.14 4.72
N LEU A 49 -2.05 2.09 5.04
CA LEU A 49 -0.66 1.83 5.40
C LEU A 49 -0.56 1.38 6.86
N TYR A 50 0.18 0.30 7.09
CA TYR A 50 0.52 -0.22 8.41
C TYR A 50 2.03 -0.24 8.57
N ARG A 51 2.50 0.03 9.78
CA ARG A 51 3.89 -0.05 10.21
C ARG A 51 4.03 -1.10 11.29
N ARG A 52 5.07 -1.92 11.20
CA ARG A 52 5.50 -2.87 12.23
C ARG A 52 6.99 -2.72 12.43
N ASN A 53 7.51 -3.03 13.61
CA ASN A 53 8.94 -3.27 13.77
C ASN A 53 9.21 -4.41 14.74
N ASN A 54 10.48 -4.73 14.94
CA ASN A 54 10.91 -5.78 15.87
C ASN A 54 10.58 -5.47 17.34
N ILE A 55 10.33 -4.21 17.71
CA ILE A 55 9.93 -3.80 19.07
C ILE A 55 8.41 -3.84 19.23
N LEU A 56 7.67 -3.43 18.21
CA LEU A 56 6.21 -3.36 18.16
C LEU A 56 5.67 -4.63 17.51
N VAL A 57 5.25 -5.59 18.34
CA VAL A 57 4.77 -6.91 17.88
C VAL A 57 3.55 -6.78 16.94
N GLU A 58 2.73 -5.75 17.15
CA GLU A 58 1.50 -5.49 16.39
C GLU A 58 1.72 -4.57 15.17
N ASN A 59 0.85 -4.75 14.16
CA ASN A 59 0.79 -3.88 12.99
C ASN A 59 0.04 -2.59 13.34
N ASN A 60 0.75 -1.47 13.44
CA ASN A 60 0.16 -0.18 13.75
C ASN A 60 -0.36 0.49 12.50
N LYS A 61 -1.64 0.86 12.51
CA LYS A 61 -2.23 1.66 11.44
C LYS A 61 -1.61 3.06 11.42
N MET A 62 -1.14 3.50 10.26
CA MET A 62 -0.64 4.86 10.07
C MET A 62 -1.81 5.84 9.88
N LEU A 63 -1.69 7.06 10.43
CA LEU A 63 -2.70 8.10 10.26
C LEU A 63 -2.42 8.89 8.99
N CYS A 64 -3.15 8.57 7.92
CA CYS A 64 -2.95 9.16 6.60
C CYS A 64 -3.98 10.26 6.31
N LYS A 65 -3.51 11.32 5.65
CA LYS A 65 -4.34 12.38 5.08
C LYS A 65 -3.99 12.56 3.61
N ARG A 66 -5.00 12.81 2.78
CA ARG A 66 -4.79 13.16 1.38
C ARG A 66 -4.08 14.52 1.32
N GLN A 67 -3.02 14.59 0.53
CA GLN A 67 -2.35 15.85 0.22
C GLN A 67 -3.21 16.61 -0.80
N THR A 68 -3.61 17.83 -0.46
CA THR A 68 -4.36 18.73 -1.35
C THR A 68 -3.41 19.56 -2.21
N GLU A 69 -3.83 19.92 -3.42
CA GLU A 69 -3.04 20.50 -4.53
C GLU A 69 -2.21 21.76 -4.22
N ASN A 70 -2.40 22.40 -3.07
CA ASN A 70 -1.67 23.63 -2.72
C ASN A 70 -0.18 23.40 -2.38
N ASP A 71 0.28 22.14 -2.27
CA ASP A 71 1.62 21.82 -1.74
C ASP A 71 2.61 21.18 -2.74
N LEU A 72 2.22 20.86 -3.99
CA LEU A 72 3.14 20.31 -5.00
C LEU A 72 2.78 20.70 -6.45
N PRO A 73 3.77 20.86 -7.34
CA PRO A 73 3.53 21.01 -8.77
C PRO A 73 3.11 19.65 -9.38
N GLU A 74 1.95 19.65 -10.04
CA GLU A 74 1.56 18.71 -11.10
C GLU A 74 1.76 17.21 -10.80
N ALA A 75 1.09 16.72 -9.77
CA ALA A 75 0.66 15.33 -9.82
C ALA A 75 -0.36 15.17 -10.96
N PRO A 76 -0.23 14.19 -11.87
CA PRO A 76 -1.30 13.90 -12.81
C PRO A 76 -2.59 13.64 -12.02
N GLU A 77 -3.74 14.21 -12.43
CA GLU A 77 -5.04 14.07 -11.74
C GLU A 77 -5.45 12.60 -11.46
N SER A 78 -4.80 11.64 -12.12
CA SER A 78 -5.02 10.21 -11.97
C SER A 78 -4.42 9.59 -10.69
N TYR A 79 -3.60 10.33 -9.91
CA TYR A 79 -2.98 9.84 -8.68
C TYR A 79 -3.40 10.63 -7.43
N VAL A 80 -3.59 9.91 -6.34
CA VAL A 80 -3.86 10.46 -5.01
C VAL A 80 -2.59 10.37 -4.18
N HIS A 81 -2.16 11.50 -3.64
CA HIS A 81 -1.00 11.60 -2.76
C HIS A 81 -1.45 11.53 -1.30
N TRP A 82 -0.74 10.74 -0.51
CA TRP A 82 -1.01 10.53 0.89
C TRP A 82 0.20 10.90 1.74
N VAL A 83 -0.05 11.63 2.83
CA VAL A 83 0.92 11.89 3.89
C VAL A 83 0.41 11.20 5.15
N CYS A 84 1.23 10.30 5.70
CA CYS A 84 0.89 9.51 6.87
C CYS A 84 1.87 9.77 8.00
N CYS A 85 1.36 10.00 9.20
CA CYS A 85 2.18 10.24 10.38
C CYS A 85 1.85 9.24 11.48
N THR A 86 2.86 8.90 12.27
CA THR A 86 2.69 8.21 13.55
C THR A 86 3.71 8.72 14.55
N THR A 87 3.34 8.68 15.83
CA THR A 87 4.24 9.03 16.93
C THR A 87 4.82 7.76 17.54
N THR A 88 6.13 7.74 17.76
CA THR A 88 6.82 6.66 18.47
C THR A 88 8.02 7.23 19.21
N ASN A 89 8.48 6.54 20.25
CA ASN A 89 9.76 6.81 20.91
C ASN A 89 10.74 5.65 20.74
N LYS A 90 10.41 4.69 19.86
CA LYS A 90 11.19 3.47 19.63
C LYS A 90 12.13 3.68 18.44
N PHE A 91 13.15 4.49 18.66
CA PHE A 91 14.24 4.70 17.71
C PHE A 91 15.52 4.07 18.25
N GLY A 92 16.38 3.59 17.36
CA GLY A 92 17.65 3.01 17.73
C GLY A 92 18.30 2.25 16.59
N ILE A 93 19.59 1.96 16.75
CA ILE A 93 20.32 1.07 15.86
C ILE A 93 19.73 -0.34 16.01
N GLY A 94 19.42 -0.98 14.88
CA GLY A 94 18.81 -2.32 14.86
C GLY A 94 17.28 -2.34 15.03
N VAL A 95 16.60 -1.20 14.88
CA VAL A 95 15.14 -1.15 14.73
C VAL A 95 14.80 -1.21 13.25
N ASP A 96 14.19 -2.32 12.83
CA ASP A 96 13.78 -2.53 11.44
C ASP A 96 12.28 -2.27 11.28
N ASP A 97 11.93 -1.20 10.57
CA ASP A 97 10.56 -0.87 10.24
C ASP A 97 10.11 -1.59 8.95
N ILE A 98 9.02 -2.33 9.06
CA ILE A 98 8.34 -3.03 7.97
C ILE A 98 7.02 -2.33 7.70
N TYR A 99 6.79 -1.99 6.44
CA TYR A 99 5.57 -1.34 5.98
C TYR A 99 4.73 -2.28 5.13
N SER A 100 3.40 -2.20 5.30
CA SER A 100 2.47 -3.02 4.53
C SER A 100 1.20 -2.26 4.22
N PHE A 101 0.64 -2.50 3.04
CA PHE A 101 -0.66 -1.98 2.63
C PHE A 101 -1.72 -3.06 2.79
N LYS A 102 -2.84 -2.73 3.43
CA LYS A 102 -4.00 -3.61 3.52
C LYS A 102 -5.24 -2.93 2.92
N PRO A 103 -6.05 -3.67 2.14
CA PRO A 103 -7.29 -3.12 1.60
C PRO A 103 -8.28 -2.81 2.72
N ASN A 104 -9.09 -1.77 2.53
CA ASN A 104 -10.08 -1.35 3.53
C ASN A 104 -11.28 -2.30 3.62
N LYS A 105 -11.47 -3.18 2.64
CA LYS A 105 -12.51 -4.22 2.61
C LYS A 105 -11.93 -5.56 2.14
N MET A 106 -12.51 -6.66 2.62
CA MET A 106 -12.16 -7.98 2.10
C MET A 106 -12.70 -8.13 0.67
N LEU A 107 -11.84 -8.54 -0.25
CA LEU A 107 -12.25 -8.93 -1.59
C LEU A 107 -12.86 -10.33 -1.53
N GLN A 108 -14.18 -10.42 -1.73
CA GLN A 108 -14.81 -11.70 -2.05
C GLN A 108 -14.76 -11.89 -3.56
N ALA A 109 -14.05 -12.91 -4.03
CA ALA A 109 -14.09 -13.31 -5.42
C ALA A 109 -15.28 -14.26 -5.61
N GLU A 110 -16.32 -13.80 -6.29
CA GLU A 110 -17.41 -14.68 -6.72
C GLU A 110 -16.96 -15.46 -7.95
N LEU A 111 -16.82 -16.78 -7.82
CA LEU A 111 -16.59 -17.66 -8.95
C LEU A 111 -17.95 -18.00 -9.58
N LYS A 112 -18.31 -17.34 -10.68
CA LYS A 112 -19.46 -17.75 -11.50
C LYS A 112 -19.09 -19.01 -12.29
N VAL A 113 -19.44 -20.17 -11.75
CA VAL A 113 -19.30 -21.45 -12.46
C VAL A 113 -20.57 -21.69 -13.27
N ASP A 114 -20.48 -21.49 -14.58
CA ASP A 114 -21.54 -21.95 -15.49
C ASP A 114 -21.43 -23.47 -15.65
N LEU A 115 -22.21 -24.19 -14.83
CA LEU A 115 -22.41 -25.63 -14.99
C LEU A 115 -23.28 -25.86 -16.23
N LEU A 116 -22.67 -25.82 -17.42
CA LEU A 116 -23.30 -26.37 -18.61
C LEU A 116 -23.59 -27.85 -18.33
N LYS A 117 -24.87 -28.17 -18.16
CA LYS A 117 -25.34 -29.55 -18.05
C LYS A 117 -24.89 -30.28 -19.31
N ASN A 118 -23.96 -31.23 -19.16
CA ASN A 118 -23.69 -32.21 -20.20
C ASN A 118 -24.95 -33.06 -20.39
N GLY A 119 -25.75 -32.66 -21.39
CA GLY A 119 -26.89 -33.44 -21.86
C GLY A 119 -26.43 -34.42 -22.93
N LYS A 120 -26.31 -35.69 -22.55
CA LYS A 120 -26.97 -36.83 -23.21
C LYS A 120 -26.71 -38.11 -22.41
#